data_AF-A0A7L4DJ19-F1
#
_entry.id   AF-A0A7L4DJ19-F1
#
_cell.length_a   1.000
_cell.length_b   1.000
_cell.length_c   1.000
_cell.angle_alpha   90.00
_cell.angle_beta   90.00
_cell.angle_gamma   90.00
#
_symmetry.space_group_name_H-M   'P 1'
#
loop_
_entity.id
_entity.type
_entity.pdbx_description
1 polymer ?
#
loop_
_entity_poly.entity_id
_entity_poly.type
_entity_poly.pdbx_seq_one_letter_code
_entity_poly.pdbx_strand_id
1 'polypeptide(L)'
;SAKTSASVVFENIQGCSLKCLRMLLENISGLAVDDDFTVEVIPEINVAVATFRKSIDTEEFVKKCSQNKRVKEFKMTARLLELTQSIKAENIPVSVSPDYITVYFESARNGGGPVSDVQLFPEEKSAIVTFCHHKGNA
;
A
#
# COMPACT_ATOMS: atom_id res chain seq x y z
N SER A 1 -17.07 12.56 5.12
CA SER A 1 -16.48 11.42 5.85
C SER A 1 -15.14 11.14 5.23
N ALA A 2 -14.03 11.35 5.94
CA ALA A 2 -12.71 11.03 5.42
C ALA A 2 -12.62 9.50 5.28
N LYS A 3 -12.28 9.00 4.09
CA LYS A 3 -12.02 7.57 3.88
C LYS A 3 -10.77 7.20 4.68
N THR A 4 -10.94 6.50 5.79
CA THR A 4 -9.83 5.94 6.56
C THR A 4 -9.19 4.82 5.76
N SER A 5 -7.87 4.88 5.59
CA SER A 5 -7.12 3.79 4.96
C SER A 5 -7.19 2.54 5.85
N ALA A 6 -7.50 1.39 5.24
CA ALA A 6 -7.42 0.09 5.90
C ALA A 6 -5.98 -0.43 6.02
N SER A 7 -5.00 0.36 5.55
CA SER A 7 -3.60 -0.05 5.50
C SER A 7 -2.70 0.90 6.28
N VAL A 8 -1.69 0.32 6.93
CA VAL A 8 -0.70 1.02 7.75
C VAL A 8 0.69 0.65 7.26
N VAL A 9 1.50 1.68 6.98
CA VAL A 9 2.90 1.55 6.57
C VAL A 9 3.77 1.53 7.82
N PHE A 10 4.69 0.58 7.87
CA PHE A 10 5.76 0.47 8.84
C PHE A 10 7.09 0.70 8.14
N GLU A 11 7.87 1.67 8.61
CA GLU A 11 9.19 1.99 8.05
C GLU A 11 10.28 1.63 9.08
N ASN A 12 11.52 1.47 8.61
CA ASN A 12 12.69 1.09 9.42
C ASN A 12 12.58 -0.31 10.03
N ILE A 13 12.02 -1.28 9.29
CA ILE A 13 11.76 -2.64 9.82
C ILE A 13 13.01 -3.53 9.91
N GLN A 14 14.19 -3.09 9.46
CA GLN A 14 15.41 -3.92 9.37
C GLN A 14 15.84 -4.58 10.69
N GLY A 15 15.45 -4.01 11.84
CA GLY A 15 15.72 -4.60 13.16
C GLY A 15 14.72 -5.68 13.58
N CYS A 16 13.64 -5.87 12.82
CA CYS A 16 12.50 -6.69 13.19
C CYS A 16 12.26 -7.79 12.14
N SER A 17 12.44 -9.06 12.53
CA SER A 17 12.11 -10.17 11.63
C SER A 17 10.61 -10.19 11.31
N LEU A 18 10.22 -10.73 10.14
CA LEU A 18 8.81 -10.82 9.75
C LEU A 18 7.94 -11.52 10.81
N LYS A 19 8.44 -12.59 11.43
CA LYS A 19 7.74 -13.28 12.52
C LYS A 19 7.57 -12.39 13.75
N CYS A 20 8.59 -11.62 14.12
CA CYS A 20 8.53 -10.66 15.21
C CYS A 20 7.52 -9.54 14.91
N LEU A 21 7.54 -9.02 13.68
CA LEU A 21 6.62 -7.99 13.24
C LEU A 21 5.17 -8.49 13.28
N ARG A 22 4.87 -9.65 12.70
CA ARG A 22 3.52 -10.24 12.74
C ARG A 22 3.00 -10.38 14.18
N MET A 23 3.77 -11.00 15.08
CA MET A 23 3.40 -11.09 16.50
C MET A 23 3.18 -9.73 17.15
N LEU A 24 4.02 -8.74 16.82
CA LEU A 24 3.88 -7.39 17.37
C LEU A 24 2.56 -6.75 16.92
N LEU A 25 2.22 -6.87 15.64
CA LEU A 25 1.00 -6.32 15.08
C LEU A 25 -0.25 -7.03 15.63
N GLU A 26 -0.22 -8.35 15.80
CA GLU A 26 -1.29 -9.11 16.45
C GLU A 26 -1.54 -8.62 17.88
N ASN A 27 -0.48 -8.43 18.66
CA ASN A 27 -0.59 -7.96 20.05
C ASN A 27 -1.14 -6.52 20.15
N ILE A 28 -0.76 -5.63 19.22
CA ILE A 28 -1.21 -4.23 19.24
C ILE A 28 -2.67 -4.11 18.75
N SER A 29 -3.03 -4.86 17.72
CA SER A 29 -4.35 -4.81 17.08
C SER A 29 -5.40 -5.66 17.81
N GLY A 30 -4.97 -6.74 18.48
CA GLY A 30 -5.88 -7.77 18.99
C GLY A 30 -6.48 -8.65 17.89
N LEU A 31 -5.86 -8.68 16.71
CA LEU A 31 -6.30 -9.40 15.52
C LEU A 31 -5.32 -10.52 15.15
N ALA A 32 -5.77 -11.50 14.37
CA ALA A 32 -4.94 -12.58 13.86
C ALA A 32 -4.37 -12.25 12.47
N VAL A 33 -3.07 -12.47 12.26
CA VAL A 33 -2.48 -12.35 10.93
C VAL A 33 -3.02 -13.47 10.03
N ASP A 34 -3.08 -13.22 8.72
CA ASP A 34 -3.58 -14.13 7.68
C ASP A 34 -5.10 -14.39 7.70
N ASP A 35 -5.80 -14.19 8.82
CA ASP A 35 -7.27 -14.16 8.91
C ASP A 35 -7.84 -12.72 8.88
N ASP A 36 -7.43 -11.87 9.81
CA ASP A 36 -7.99 -10.53 9.97
C ASP A 36 -7.20 -9.44 9.21
N PHE A 37 -5.90 -9.66 8.99
CA PHE A 37 -5.04 -8.73 8.25
C PHE A 37 -3.87 -9.45 7.57
N THR A 38 -3.29 -8.82 6.54
CA THR A 38 -2.08 -9.30 5.86
C THR A 38 -0.89 -8.36 6.13
N VAL A 39 0.32 -8.88 5.98
CA VAL A 39 1.56 -8.10 6.05
C VAL A 39 2.41 -8.41 4.83
N GLU A 40 2.64 -7.39 4.00
CA GLU A 40 3.55 -7.43 2.86
C GLU A 40 4.83 -6.69 3.22
N VAL A 41 5.99 -7.24 2.86
CA VAL A 41 7.30 -6.64 3.11
C VAL A 41 7.91 -6.22 1.78
N ILE A 42 8.48 -5.02 1.75
CA ILE A 42 9.22 -4.43 0.63
C ILE A 42 10.66 -4.24 1.10
N PRO A 43 11.51 -5.28 0.99
CA PRO A 43 12.87 -5.26 1.56
C PRO A 43 13.75 -4.15 0.99
N GLU A 44 13.54 -3.77 -0.27
CA GLU A 44 14.34 -2.80 -1.02
C GLU A 44 14.37 -1.42 -0.35
N ILE A 45 13.29 -1.08 0.38
CA ILE A 45 13.13 0.20 1.07
C ILE A 45 12.91 0.04 2.59
N ASN A 46 13.09 -1.17 3.13
CA ASN A 46 12.86 -1.50 4.55
C ASN A 46 11.47 -1.08 5.05
N VAL A 47 10.44 -1.38 4.25
CA VAL A 47 9.03 -1.08 4.55
C VAL A 47 8.22 -2.36 4.69
N ALA A 48 7.21 -2.34 5.55
CA ALA A 48 6.12 -3.30 5.53
C ALA A 48 4.77 -2.59 5.48
N VAL A 49 3.79 -3.19 4.80
CA VAL A 49 2.42 -2.71 4.75
C VAL A 49 1.53 -3.74 5.42
N ALA A 50 0.84 -3.32 6.48
CA ALA A 50 -0.22 -4.10 7.10
C ALA A 50 -1.56 -3.67 6.49
N THR A 51 -2.34 -4.62 5.95
CA THR A 51 -3.66 -4.34 5.37
C THR A 51 -4.72 -5.10 6.15
N PHE A 52 -5.60 -4.37 6.82
CA PHE A 52 -6.65 -4.90 7.67
C PHE A 52 -7.89 -5.23 6.84
N ARG A 53 -8.30 -6.51 6.85
CA ARG A 53 -9.58 -6.95 6.26
C ARG A 53 -10.74 -6.75 7.21
N LYS A 54 -10.48 -6.89 8.51
CA LYS A 54 -11.45 -6.57 9.55
C LYS A 54 -11.43 -5.08 9.84
N SER A 55 -12.62 -4.49 9.95
CA SER A 55 -12.77 -3.07 10.30
C SER A 55 -12.13 -2.80 11.67
N ILE A 56 -11.17 -1.90 11.69
CA ILE A 56 -10.55 -1.35 12.91
C ILE A 56 -10.39 0.15 12.80
N ASP A 57 -10.21 0.81 13.95
CA ASP A 57 -9.75 2.17 14.01
C ASP A 57 -8.24 2.22 13.72
N THR A 58 -7.88 2.51 12.47
CA THR A 58 -6.48 2.52 12.03
C THR A 58 -5.69 3.72 12.58
N GLU A 59 -6.36 4.83 12.93
CA GLU A 59 -5.72 5.98 13.57
C GLU A 59 -5.33 5.65 15.02
N GLU A 60 -6.26 5.07 15.79
CA GLU A 60 -5.98 4.61 17.14
C GLU A 60 -4.94 3.48 17.15
N PHE A 61 -4.97 2.59 16.15
CA PHE A 61 -3.93 1.57 15.97
C PHE A 61 -2.54 2.19 15.75
N VAL A 62 -2.40 3.16 14.83
CA VAL A 62 -1.13 3.89 14.60
C VAL A 62 -0.66 4.57 15.89
N LYS A 63 -1.57 5.18 16.64
CA LYS A 63 -1.25 5.79 17.94
C LYS A 63 -0.74 4.75 18.93
N LYS A 64 -1.37 3.57 19.04
CA LYS A 64 -0.88 2.47 19.88
C LYS A 64 0.51 1.98 19.43
N CYS A 65 0.76 1.88 18.12
CA CYS A 65 2.09 1.57 17.59
C CYS A 65 3.14 2.58 18.06
N SER A 66 2.85 3.88 17.96
CA SER A 66 3.77 4.96 18.37
C SER A 66 4.12 4.91 19.86
N GLN A 67 3.25 4.33 20.69
CA GLN A 67 3.44 4.20 22.13
C GLN A 67 4.09 2.87 22.54
N ASN A 68 4.09 1.87 21.65
CA ASN A 68 4.58 0.53 21.94
C ASN A 68 6.10 0.50 22.14
N LYS A 69 6.55 -0.16 23.22
CA LYS A 69 7.97 -0.23 23.60
C LYS A 69 8.84 -0.85 22.50
N ARG A 70 8.42 -1.98 21.92
CA ARG A 70 9.21 -2.67 20.88
C ARG A 70 9.29 -1.87 19.60
N VAL A 71 8.20 -1.21 19.20
CA VAL A 71 8.22 -0.30 18.03
C VAL A 71 9.28 0.79 18.22
N LYS A 72 9.36 1.40 19.42
CA LYS A 72 10.38 2.40 19.76
C LYS A 72 11.79 1.82 19.81
N GLU A 73 11.97 0.64 20.41
CA GLU A 73 13.27 -0.05 20.50
C GLU A 73 13.86 -0.32 19.11
N PHE A 74 13.03 -0.79 18.17
CA PHE A 74 13.42 -0.99 16.77
C PHE A 74 13.50 0.31 15.96
N LYS A 75 13.13 1.45 16.55
CA LYS A 75 13.02 2.75 15.85
C LYS A 75 12.10 2.69 14.63
N MET A 76 11.09 1.82 14.68
CA MET A 76 10.08 1.71 13.64
C MET A 76 9.09 2.87 13.74
N THR A 77 8.62 3.34 12.59
CA THR A 77 7.50 4.28 12.50
C THR A 77 6.28 3.55 11.97
N ALA A 78 5.10 4.05 12.32
CA ALA A 78 3.83 3.58 11.78
C ALA A 78 3.02 4.79 11.33
N ARG A 79 2.44 4.72 10.13
CA ARG A 79 1.55 5.76 9.60
C ARG A 79 0.51 5.16 8.67
N LEU A 80 -0.62 5.83 8.48
CA LEU A 80 -1.61 5.40 7.51
C LEU A 80 -1.00 5.37 6.10
N LEU A 81 -1.32 4.34 5.32
CA LEU A 81 -0.99 4.31 3.91
C LEU A 81 -1.90 5.28 3.17
N GLU A 82 -1.29 6.21 2.44
CA GLU A 82 -2.01 7.20 1.63
C GLU A 82 -2.74 6.51 0.47
N LEU A 83 -3.92 7.02 0.15
CA LEU A 83 -4.60 6.61 -1.07
C LEU A 83 -3.86 7.23 -2.26
N THR A 84 -3.39 6.38 -3.17
CA THR A 84 -2.80 6.82 -4.43
C THR A 84 -3.84 6.86 -5.54
N GLN A 85 -3.70 7.82 -6.44
CA GLN A 85 -4.40 7.86 -7.71
C GLN A 85 -3.52 7.36 -8.86
N SER A 86 -2.25 7.04 -8.58
CA SER A 86 -1.28 6.67 -9.60
C SER A 86 -0.74 5.27 -9.34
N ILE A 87 -0.55 4.52 -10.43
CA ILE A 87 0.09 3.20 -10.43
C ILE A 87 1.30 3.22 -11.37
N LYS A 88 2.27 2.35 -11.10
CA LYS A 88 3.32 2.01 -12.06
C LYS A 88 2.96 0.72 -12.78
N ALA A 89 2.83 0.79 -14.09
CA ALA A 89 2.68 -0.37 -14.96
C ALA A 89 4.06 -0.72 -15.55
N GLU A 90 4.51 -1.95 -15.35
CA GLU A 90 5.84 -2.42 -15.78
C GLU A 90 5.73 -3.42 -16.93
N ASN A 91 6.87 -3.72 -17.58
CA ASN A 91 6.96 -4.60 -18.75
C ASN A 91 6.16 -4.11 -19.97
N ILE A 92 6.08 -2.81 -20.15
CA ILE A 92 5.42 -2.17 -21.30
C ILE A 92 6.34 -2.25 -22.52
N PRO A 93 5.91 -2.88 -23.63
CA PRO A 93 6.67 -2.87 -24.88
C PRO A 93 6.84 -1.45 -25.43
N VAL A 94 8.00 -1.17 -26.00
CA VAL A 94 8.36 0.16 -26.54
C VAL A 94 7.41 0.64 -27.65
N SER A 95 6.70 -0.29 -28.31
CA SER A 95 5.73 0.01 -29.37
C SER A 95 4.36 0.46 -28.86
N VAL A 96 4.09 0.38 -27.55
CA VAL A 96 2.79 0.73 -26.98
C VAL A 96 2.68 2.24 -26.80
N SER A 97 1.61 2.84 -27.34
CA SER A 97 1.34 4.28 -27.20
C SER A 97 0.66 4.62 -25.87
N PRO A 98 0.77 5.87 -25.40
CA PRO A 98 0.00 6.37 -24.25
C PRO A 98 -1.52 6.20 -24.42
N ASP A 99 -2.04 6.39 -25.64
CA ASP A 99 -3.46 6.22 -25.94
C ASP A 99 -3.92 4.77 -25.71
N TYR A 100 -3.10 3.79 -26.10
CA TYR A 100 -3.43 2.38 -25.86
C TYR A 100 -3.45 2.05 -24.36
N ILE A 101 -2.48 2.57 -23.61
CA ILE A 101 -2.42 2.43 -22.14
C ILE A 101 -3.65 3.05 -21.50
N THR A 102 -4.03 4.25 -21.92
CA THR A 102 -5.23 4.95 -21.47
C THR A 102 -6.47 4.08 -21.67
N VAL A 103 -6.75 3.64 -22.91
CA VAL A 103 -7.91 2.79 -23.21
C VAL A 103 -7.88 1.47 -22.42
N TYR A 104 -6.69 0.87 -22.24
CA TYR A 104 -6.55 -0.35 -21.46
C TYR A 104 -6.93 -0.17 -19.99
N PHE A 105 -6.46 0.90 -19.34
CA PHE A 105 -6.73 1.19 -17.92
C PHE A 105 -8.08 1.88 -17.69
N GLU A 106 -8.73 2.43 -18.71
CA GLU A 106 -10.11 2.91 -18.64
C GLU A 106 -11.15 1.79 -18.81
N SER A 107 -10.75 0.66 -19.39
CA SER A 107 -11.63 -0.48 -19.62
C SER A 107 -12.15 -1.06 -18.31
N ALA A 108 -13.47 -0.99 -18.10
CA ALA A 108 -14.15 -1.63 -16.97
C ALA A 108 -13.94 -3.16 -16.94
N ARG A 109 -13.69 -3.80 -18.10
CA ARG A 109 -13.36 -5.23 -18.17
C ARG A 109 -12.04 -5.58 -17.46
N ASN A 110 -11.13 -4.61 -17.36
CA ASN A 110 -9.84 -4.75 -16.69
C ASN A 110 -9.90 -4.25 -15.23
N GLY A 111 -11.10 -3.97 -14.71
CA GLY A 111 -11.25 -3.35 -13.38
C GLY A 111 -10.84 -1.88 -13.33
N GLY A 112 -10.71 -1.24 -14.50
CA GLY A 112 -10.20 0.10 -14.68
C GLY A 112 -11.16 1.23 -14.30
N GLY A 113 -10.72 2.46 -14.59
CA GLY A 113 -11.47 3.69 -14.37
C GLY A 113 -10.91 4.87 -15.17
N PRO A 114 -11.58 6.02 -15.19
CA PRO A 114 -11.16 7.17 -15.98
C PRO A 114 -9.70 7.57 -15.67
N VAL A 115 -8.89 7.68 -16.72
CA VAL A 115 -7.46 8.02 -16.63
C VAL A 115 -7.32 9.52 -16.89
N SER A 116 -6.55 10.20 -16.04
CA SER A 116 -6.25 11.63 -16.21
C SER A 116 -4.92 11.87 -16.90
N ASP A 117 -3.94 10.99 -16.70
CA ASP A 117 -2.60 11.14 -17.28
C ASP A 117 -1.87 9.80 -17.43
N VAL A 118 -1.00 9.73 -18.43
CA VAL A 118 -0.09 8.60 -18.68
C VAL A 118 1.30 9.14 -18.98
N GLN A 119 2.24 8.88 -18.08
CA GLN A 119 3.66 9.21 -18.25
C GLN A 119 4.46 7.96 -18.61
N LEU A 120 5.04 7.92 -19.81
CA LEU A 120 5.87 6.80 -20.27
C LEU A 120 7.33 6.94 -19.80
N PHE A 121 7.94 5.80 -19.48
CA PHE A 121 9.37 5.64 -19.19
C PHE A 121 9.93 4.51 -20.09
N PRO A 122 10.23 4.79 -21.37
CA PRO A 122 10.62 3.76 -22.33
C PRO A 122 11.89 3.00 -21.96
N GLU A 123 12.86 3.67 -21.34
CA GLU A 123 14.12 3.08 -20.87
C GLU A 123 13.87 2.03 -19.77
N GLU A 124 12.91 2.29 -18.89
CA GLU A 124 12.48 1.37 -17.82
C GLU A 124 11.42 0.37 -18.26
N LYS A 125 10.94 0.45 -19.51
CA LYS A 125 9.79 -0.31 -20.01
C LYS A 125 8.58 -0.20 -19.08
N SER A 126 8.30 1.01 -18.60
CA SER A 126 7.21 1.26 -17.65
C SER A 126 6.43 2.53 -17.95
N ALA A 127 5.29 2.70 -17.28
CA ALA A 127 4.49 3.90 -17.32
C ALA A 127 3.90 4.19 -15.94
N ILE A 128 3.78 5.47 -15.59
CA ILE A 128 2.93 5.91 -14.49
C ILE A 128 1.57 6.26 -15.08
N VAL A 129 0.52 5.60 -14.58
CA VAL A 129 -0.87 5.84 -14.98
C VAL A 129 -1.57 6.50 -13.81
N THR A 130 -2.15 7.68 -14.02
CA THR A 130 -2.89 8.43 -13.01
C THR A 130 -4.38 8.40 -13.33
N PHE A 131 -5.20 8.06 -12.35
CA PHE A 131 -6.65 7.97 -12.45
C PHE A 131 -7.31 9.26 -11.94
N CYS A 132 -8.45 9.64 -12.53
CA CYS A 132 -9.22 10.82 -12.09
C CYS A 132 -9.72 10.71 -10.64
N HIS A 133 -9.99 9.49 -10.18
CA HIS A 133 -10.54 9.23 -8.86
C HIS A 133 -9.90 7.99 -8.25
N HIS A 134 -9.60 8.05 -6.95
CA HIS A 134 -9.23 6.85 -6.20
C HIS A 134 -10.51 6.06 -5.84
N LYS A 135 -10.58 4.78 -6.23
CA LYS A 135 -11.58 3.85 -5.66
C LYS A 135 -10.94 3.14 -4.47
N GLY A 136 -11.07 3.72 -3.28
CA GLY A 136 -10.86 2.93 -2.06
C GLY A 136 -11.99 1.92 -1.93
N ASN A 137 -11.67 0.62 -1.86
CA ASN A 137 -12.62 -0.46 -1.56
C ASN A 137 -13.41 -0.07 -0.30
N ALA A 138 -14.73 -0.16 -0.40
CA ALA A 138 -15.65 0.05 0.71
C ALA A 138 -15.84 -1.26 1.48
#